data_AF-A0A927RQQ2-F1
#
_entry.id   AF-A0A927RQQ2-F1
#
_cell.length_a   1.000
_cell.length_b   1.000
_cell.length_c   1.000
_cell.angle_alpha   90.00
_cell.angle_beta   90.00
_cell.angle_gamma   90.00
#
_symmetry.space_group_name_H-M   'P 1'
#
loop_
_entity.id
_entity.type
_entity.pdbx_description
1 polymer ?
#
loop_
_entity_poly.entity_id
_entity_poly.type
_entity_poly.pdbx_seq_one_letter_code
_entity_poly.pdbx_strand_id
1 'polypeptide(L)'
;MQYSKEVEQMMCVKRGPHNGPAPIPEEGKWVLAKQISDISGLTHGIGWCAPQQGGCKLTLNIKNGIIEEALVETLGCSGMTHSAAMAAEILT
;
A
#
# COMPACT_ATOMS: atom_id res chain seq x y z
N MET A 1 0.83 38.98 -31.04
CA MET A 1 1.98 38.07 -31.07
C MET A 1 1.72 37.10 -32.23
N GLN A 2 2.52 37.14 -33.29
CA GLN A 2 2.46 36.12 -34.35
C GLN A 2 3.46 35.03 -33.99
N TYR A 3 2.96 33.81 -33.78
CA TYR A 3 3.81 32.65 -33.53
C TYR A 3 4.40 32.15 -34.85
N SER A 4 5.54 31.45 -34.79
CA SER A 4 6.12 30.86 -35.99
C SER A 4 5.29 29.65 -36.44
N LYS A 5 5.39 29.30 -37.74
CA LYS A 5 4.62 28.20 -38.34
C LYS A 5 4.88 26.87 -37.64
N GLU A 6 6.09 26.67 -37.14
CA GLU A 6 6.51 25.48 -36.40
C GLU A 6 5.80 25.39 -35.04
N VAL A 7 5.61 26.53 -34.36
CA VAL A 7 4.88 26.60 -33.08
C VAL A 7 3.38 26.37 -33.28
N GLU A 8 2.80 26.91 -34.37
CA GLU A 8 1.41 26.65 -34.73
C GLU A 8 1.13 25.17 -35.06
N GLN A 9 2.16 24.45 -35.52
CA GLN A 9 2.08 23.02 -35.87
C GLN A 9 2.46 22.09 -34.71
N MET A 10 2.84 22.62 -33.54
CA MET A 10 3.10 21.80 -32.36
C MET A 10 1.81 21.14 -31.86
N MET A 11 1.82 19.81 -31.76
CA MET A 11 0.78 19.04 -31.06
C MET A 11 1.30 18.58 -29.69
N CYS A 12 0.41 18.50 -28.71
CA CYS A 12 0.76 18.01 -27.38
C CYS A 12 1.13 16.52 -27.45
N VAL A 13 2.41 16.19 -27.31
CA VAL A 13 2.93 14.81 -27.41
C VAL A 13 2.61 13.96 -26.16
N LYS A 14 2.29 14.59 -25.03
CA LYS A 14 2.19 13.93 -23.73
C LYS A 14 0.98 14.45 -22.95
N ARG A 15 0.00 13.57 -22.64
CA ARG A 15 -0.87 13.81 -21.48
C ARG A 15 0.06 13.98 -20.28
N GLY A 16 0.10 15.17 -19.68
CA GLY A 16 1.02 15.53 -18.60
C GLY A 16 0.73 14.77 -17.29
N PRO A 17 0.65 15.43 -16.13
CA PRO A 17 0.41 14.77 -14.82
C PRO A 17 -1.02 14.20 -14.65
N HIS A 18 -1.83 14.16 -15.71
CA HIS A 18 -3.21 13.65 -15.70
C HIS A 18 -3.33 12.15 -15.95
N ASN A 19 -2.26 11.40 -15.69
CA ASN A 19 -2.36 9.96 -15.63
C ASN A 19 -3.03 9.63 -14.29
N GLY A 20 -4.15 8.90 -14.34
CA GLY A 20 -4.75 8.35 -13.13
C GLY A 20 -3.76 7.42 -12.40
N PRO A 21 -4.18 6.75 -11.31
CA PRO A 21 -3.36 5.74 -10.68
C PRO A 21 -2.98 4.67 -11.71
N ALA A 22 -1.80 4.07 -11.55
CA ALA A 22 -1.45 2.88 -12.32
C ALA A 22 -2.40 1.75 -11.89
N PRO A 23 -2.95 0.98 -12.84
CA PRO A 23 -3.76 -0.18 -12.49
C PRO A 23 -2.87 -1.23 -11.81
N ILE A 24 -3.34 -1.78 -10.69
CA ILE A 24 -2.67 -2.84 -9.93
C ILE A 24 -3.47 -4.14 -10.03
N PRO A 25 -2.81 -5.31 -10.09
CA PRO A 25 -3.50 -6.59 -10.17
C PRO A 25 -3.95 -7.01 -8.77
N GLU A 26 -5.26 -7.12 -8.58
CA GLU A 26 -5.88 -7.54 -7.32
C GLU A 26 -7.05 -8.48 -7.63
N GLU A 27 -7.07 -9.66 -7.00
CA GLU A 27 -8.13 -10.67 -7.17
C GLU A 27 -8.49 -11.02 -8.64
N GLY A 28 -7.49 -11.02 -9.53
CA GLY A 28 -7.70 -11.31 -10.95
C GLY A 28 -8.29 -10.14 -11.76
N LYS A 29 -8.37 -8.93 -11.19
CA LYS A 29 -8.78 -7.70 -11.85
C LYS A 29 -7.64 -6.69 -11.86
N TRP A 30 -7.65 -5.81 -12.86
CA TRP A 30 -6.80 -4.62 -12.89
C TRP A 30 -7.57 -3.45 -12.28
N VAL A 31 -7.23 -3.08 -11.05
CA VAL A 31 -7.94 -2.05 -10.29
C VAL A 31 -7.14 -0.75 -10.31
N LEU A 32 -7.82 0.35 -10.61
CA LEU A 32 -7.28 1.71 -10.53
C LEU A 32 -7.51 2.26 -9.13
N ALA A 33 -6.74 1.77 -8.15
CA ALA A 33 -6.96 2.10 -6.74
C ALA A 33 -6.79 3.60 -6.45
N LYS A 34 -7.83 4.22 -5.88
CA LYS A 34 -7.83 5.61 -5.42
C LYS A 34 -8.35 5.76 -4.00
N GLN A 35 -9.25 4.87 -3.59
CA GLN A 35 -9.89 4.85 -2.29
C GLN A 35 -9.49 3.59 -1.53
N ILE A 36 -9.64 3.63 -0.20
CA ILE A 36 -9.34 2.46 0.66
C ILE A 36 -10.19 1.25 0.24
N SER A 37 -11.46 1.47 -0.10
CA SER A 37 -12.39 0.43 -0.54
C SER A 37 -11.98 -0.27 -1.83
N ASP A 38 -11.06 0.32 -2.61
CA ASP A 38 -10.59 -0.29 -3.85
C ASP A 38 -9.55 -1.39 -3.60
N ILE A 39 -8.98 -1.47 -2.39
CA ILE A 39 -7.86 -2.36 -2.07
C ILE A 39 -8.37 -3.73 -1.63
N SER A 40 -7.89 -4.76 -2.32
CA SER A 40 -8.01 -6.15 -1.89
C SER A 40 -6.70 -6.88 -2.13
N GLY A 41 -6.17 -7.55 -1.11
CA GLY A 41 -4.90 -8.25 -1.24
C GLY A 41 -4.34 -8.81 0.05
N LEU A 42 -3.37 -9.70 -0.12
CA LEU A 42 -2.56 -10.22 0.97
C LEU A 42 -1.25 -9.43 1.02
N THR A 43 -0.98 -8.77 2.13
CA THR A 43 0.24 -7.97 2.33
C THR A 43 0.90 -8.31 3.65
N HIS A 44 2.19 -8.05 3.76
CA HIS A 44 2.90 -8.15 5.03
C HIS A 44 3.97 -7.07 5.16
N GLY A 45 4.21 -6.65 6.40
CA GLY A 45 5.27 -5.72 6.76
C GLY A 45 6.08 -6.28 7.92
N ILE A 46 7.38 -6.01 7.93
CA ILE A 46 8.27 -6.40 9.03
C ILE A 46 8.84 -5.13 9.66
N GLY A 47 8.57 -4.95 10.95
CA GLY A 47 9.20 -3.92 11.78
C GLY A 47 10.17 -4.54 12.76
N TRP A 48 11.27 -3.86 13.08
CA TRP A 48 12.24 -4.28 14.08
C TRP A 48 12.29 -3.29 15.24
N CYS A 49 12.54 -3.79 16.45
CA CYS A 49 12.90 -2.93 17.58
C CYS A 49 14.39 -2.58 17.49
N ALA A 50 14.83 -1.45 18.04
CA ALA A 50 16.26 -1.20 18.25
C ALA A 50 16.78 -2.11 19.38
N PRO A 51 17.98 -2.71 19.30
CA PRO A 51 19.02 -2.60 18.28
C PRO A 51 18.96 -3.73 17.22
N GLN A 52 17.77 -3.99 16.66
CA GLN A 52 17.47 -5.06 15.67
C GLN A 52 17.61 -6.49 16.19
N GLN A 53 17.52 -6.68 17.51
CA GLN A 53 17.58 -7.99 18.17
C GLN A 53 16.24 -8.76 18.11
N GLY A 54 15.23 -8.19 17.46
CA GLY A 54 13.90 -8.78 17.33
C GLY A 54 13.10 -8.12 16.22
N GLY A 55 12.08 -8.82 15.75
CA GLY A 55 11.19 -8.40 14.67
C GLY A 55 9.73 -8.71 14.98
N CYS A 56 8.84 -7.96 14.35
CA CYS A 56 7.42 -8.23 14.29
C CYS A 56 6.99 -8.19 12.83
N LYS A 57 6.45 -9.30 12.33
CA LYS A 57 5.84 -9.41 11.01
C LYS A 57 4.33 -9.34 11.18
N LEU A 58 3.72 -8.32 10.59
CA LEU A 58 2.27 -8.19 10.47
C LEU A 58 1.87 -8.64 9.07
N THR A 59 1.01 -9.65 8.96
CA THR A 59 0.40 -10.10 7.72
C THR A 59 -1.09 -9.74 7.75
N LEU A 60 -1.60 -9.12 6.68
CA LEU A 60 -2.99 -8.70 6.56
C LEU A 60 -3.61 -9.29 5.30
N ASN A 61 -4.80 -9.87 5.44
CA ASN A 61 -5.69 -10.20 4.34
C ASN A 61 -6.78 -9.11 4.27
N ILE A 62 -6.79 -8.34 3.19
CA ILE A 62 -7.66 -7.18 3.01
C ILE A 62 -8.66 -7.48 1.89
N LYS A 63 -9.94 -7.20 2.13
CA LYS A 63 -11.01 -7.20 1.11
C LYS A 63 -11.78 -5.90 1.14
N ASN A 64 -11.91 -5.26 -0.02
CA ASN A 64 -12.65 -4.01 -0.19
C ASN A 64 -12.29 -2.95 0.87
N GLY A 65 -10.99 -2.83 1.20
CA GLY A 65 -10.48 -1.90 2.21
C GLY A 65 -10.67 -2.31 3.67
N ILE A 66 -11.21 -3.50 3.95
CA ILE A 66 -11.42 -4.04 5.29
C ILE A 66 -10.41 -5.15 5.55
N ILE A 67 -9.82 -5.15 6.74
CA ILE A 67 -8.98 -6.25 7.22
C ILE A 67 -9.91 -7.39 7.61
N GLU A 68 -9.88 -8.49 6.87
CA GLU A 68 -10.65 -9.70 7.21
C GLU A 68 -9.86 -10.61 8.15
N GLU A 69 -8.54 -10.68 7.97
CA GLU A 69 -7.67 -11.50 8.81
C GLU A 69 -6.35 -10.77 9.04
N ALA A 70 -5.83 -10.87 10.26
CA ALA A 70 -4.52 -10.35 10.64
C ALA A 70 -3.73 -11.43 11.39
N LEU A 71 -2.45 -11.57 11.07
CA LEU A 71 -1.51 -12.43 11.78
C LEU A 71 -0.31 -11.59 12.24
N VAL A 72 -0.06 -11.59 13.54
CA VAL A 72 1.09 -10.93 14.16
C VAL A 72 2.09 -11.98 14.62
N GLU A 73 3.25 -12.03 13.96
CA GLU A 73 4.35 -12.93 14.30
C GLU A 73 5.46 -12.10 14.93
N THR A 74 5.85 -12.38 16.18
CA THR A 74 6.90 -11.60 16.84
C THR A 74 7.97 -12.49 17.46
N LEU A 75 9.22 -12.02 17.38
CA LEU A 75 10.37 -12.58 18.06
C LEU A 75 11.17 -11.42 18.65
N GLY A 76 11.42 -11.43 19.96
CA GLY A 76 12.15 -10.35 20.62
C GLY A 76 11.97 -10.34 22.12
N CYS A 77 12.24 -9.20 22.75
CA CYS A 77 12.06 -9.05 24.18
C CYS A 77 10.57 -9.12 24.59
N SER A 78 10.33 -9.24 25.90
CA SER A 78 8.97 -9.25 26.47
C SER A 78 8.15 -8.01 26.07
N GLY A 79 8.79 -6.84 25.95
CA GLY A 79 8.14 -5.62 25.48
C GLY A 79 7.57 -5.74 24.06
N MET A 80 8.25 -6.46 23.16
CA MET A 80 7.73 -6.73 21.81
C MET A 80 6.55 -7.68 21.87
N THR A 81 6.65 -8.73 22.69
CA THR A 81 5.57 -9.73 22.84
C THR A 81 4.30 -9.09 23.41
N HIS A 82 4.41 -8.24 24.44
CA HIS A 82 3.26 -7.51 24.99
C HIS A 82 2.64 -6.54 23.98
N SER A 83 3.49 -5.84 23.21
CA SER A 83 3.01 -4.94 22.15
C SER A 83 2.27 -5.70 21.04
N ALA A 84 2.79 -6.85 20.63
CA ALA A 84 2.16 -7.71 19.63
C ALA A 84 0.81 -8.27 20.12
N ALA A 85 0.74 -8.72 21.38
CA ALA A 85 -0.50 -9.19 21.98
C ALA A 85 -1.57 -8.08 22.03
N MET A 86 -1.19 -6.87 22.46
CA MET A 86 -2.10 -5.72 22.45
C MET A 86 -2.57 -5.36 21.04
N ALA A 87 -1.67 -5.39 20.05
CA ALA A 87 -2.04 -5.14 18.66
C ALA A 87 -3.01 -6.20 18.12
N ALA A 88 -2.85 -7.47 18.49
CA ALA A 88 -3.76 -8.53 18.10
C ALA A 88 -5.19 -8.27 18.62
N GLU A 89 -5.35 -7.86 19.89
CA GLU A 89 -6.65 -7.53 20.48
C GLU A 89 -7.33 -6.30 19.85
N ILE A 90 -6.54 -5.35 19.32
CA ILE A 90 -7.09 -4.16 18.65
C ILE A 90 -7.55 -4.48 17.21
N LEU A 91 -6.93 -5.48 16.58
CA LEU A 91 -7.19 -5.85 15.18
C LEU A 91 -8.24 -6.95 15.02
N THR A 92 -8.72 -7.55 16.11
CA THR A 92 -9.86 -8.49 16.18
C THR A 92 -11.19 -7.75 16.34
#